data_AF-A0A2P2I7H6-F1
#
_entry.id   AF-A0A2P2I7H6-F1
#
_cell.length_a   1.000
_cell.length_b   1.000
_cell.length_c   1.000
_cell.angle_alpha   90.00
_cell.angle_beta   90.00
_cell.angle_gamma   90.00
#
_symmetry.space_group_name_H-M   'P 1'
#
loop_
_entity.id
_entity.type
_entity.pdbx_description
1 polymer ?
#
loop_
_entity_poly.entity_id
_entity_poly.type
_entity_poly.pdbx_seq_one_letter_code
_entity_poly.pdbx_strand_id
1 'polypeptide(L)'
;VLHNVSFNQYWVARMALHALHGFNDESIDLMAVGICSILAAKLTNEQTASLGSNLFMTKLLMLVENRINTCNADITLQFTLSALWNLTDESPNTCGIFITREGLKVLIKLLNSFPDNTSVETKVLGLINNVAEVPMLRIELLRSPIVSLLREQLKSEHIAVSYFAAGISAHLLCADKDAWAVRKNLPYQELREELGEAVMSWESPKDEMVAYKSFHPFLPLLHYSDCPQVQLWALWALHHVTVKNSKYYCPMLIREEIPSLLERLYEESSSSAAYVSEFAGMLLELVRQYKLEQCDVDAATVTLVWQSKRQRQRKQQ
;
A
#
# COMPACT_ATOMS: atom_id res chain seq x y z
N VAL A 1 10.21 -13.12 16.14
CA VAL A 1 11.66 -13.26 16.44
C VAL A 1 12.58 -12.72 15.31
N LEU A 2 12.07 -12.10 14.22
CA LEU A 2 12.91 -11.54 13.13
C LEU A 2 12.90 -10.00 13.02
N HIS A 3 12.39 -9.29 14.03
CA HIS A 3 12.19 -7.84 13.88
C HIS A 3 13.52 -7.04 13.94
N ASN A 4 14.50 -7.48 14.76
CA ASN A 4 15.74 -6.76 15.05
C ASN A 4 16.98 -7.70 15.10
N VAL A 5 17.41 -8.27 13.98
CA VAL A 5 18.61 -9.15 13.96
C VAL A 5 19.57 -8.76 12.84
N SER A 6 20.87 -8.72 13.14
CA SER A 6 21.97 -8.35 12.24
C SER A 6 22.38 -9.47 11.27
N PHE A 7 21.43 -10.02 10.51
CA PHE A 7 21.72 -10.98 9.45
C PHE A 7 21.36 -10.41 8.08
N ASN A 8 21.94 -10.97 7.02
CA ASN A 8 21.62 -10.59 5.64
C ASN A 8 20.20 -11.04 5.28
N GLN A 9 19.23 -10.14 5.45
CA GLN A 9 17.80 -10.40 5.26
C GLN A 9 17.49 -10.88 3.84
N TYR A 10 18.11 -10.26 2.83
CA TYR A 10 17.96 -10.67 1.44
C TYR A 10 18.44 -12.10 1.21
N TRP A 11 19.61 -12.46 1.74
CA TRP A 11 20.14 -13.82 1.60
C TRP A 11 19.21 -14.85 2.24
N VAL A 12 18.67 -14.57 3.43
CA VAL A 12 17.73 -15.47 4.12
C VAL A 12 16.43 -15.62 3.34
N ALA A 13 15.83 -14.52 2.87
CA ALA A 13 14.61 -14.56 2.05
C ALA A 13 14.84 -15.35 0.75
N ARG A 14 16.01 -15.18 0.12
CA ARG A 14 16.39 -15.91 -1.09
C ARG A 14 16.54 -17.41 -0.82
N MET A 15 17.21 -17.80 0.27
CA MET A 15 17.36 -19.21 0.65
C MET A 15 16.01 -19.85 0.98
N ALA A 16 15.12 -19.13 1.67
CA ALA A 16 13.76 -19.59 1.94
C ALA A 16 13.00 -19.87 0.64
N LEU A 17 13.01 -18.96 -0.34
CA LEU A 17 12.35 -19.20 -1.64
C LEU A 17 12.99 -20.32 -2.46
N HIS A 18 14.31 -20.49 -2.40
CA HIS A 18 14.96 -21.65 -3.02
C HIS A 18 14.57 -22.97 -2.35
N ALA A 19 14.47 -23.00 -1.02
CA ALA A 19 13.99 -24.18 -0.30
C ALA A 19 12.53 -24.47 -0.65
N LEU A 20 11.69 -23.44 -0.71
CA LEU A 20 10.29 -23.56 -1.14
C LEU A 20 10.16 -24.18 -2.53
N HIS A 21 11.04 -23.79 -3.45
CA HIS A 21 11.04 -24.34 -4.80
C HIS A 21 11.63 -25.75 -4.87
N GLY A 22 12.69 -26.03 -4.11
CA GLY A 22 13.48 -27.26 -4.20
C GLY A 22 12.93 -28.45 -3.41
N PHE A 23 12.14 -28.19 -2.36
CA PHE A 23 11.54 -29.24 -1.54
C PHE A 23 10.01 -29.30 -1.74
N ASN A 24 9.46 -30.51 -1.65
CA ASN A 24 8.02 -30.76 -1.68
C ASN A 24 7.56 -31.26 -0.32
N ASP A 25 7.69 -30.40 0.69
CA ASP A 25 7.40 -30.68 2.10
C ASP A 25 6.61 -29.51 2.70
N GLU A 26 5.46 -29.81 3.32
CA GLU A 26 4.55 -28.78 3.84
C GLU A 26 5.15 -27.96 4.98
N SER A 27 6.05 -28.55 5.78
CA SER A 27 6.72 -27.82 6.88
C SER A 27 7.74 -26.84 6.31
N ILE A 28 8.47 -27.23 5.26
CA ILE A 28 9.37 -26.32 4.53
C ILE A 28 8.57 -25.22 3.84
N ASP A 29 7.44 -25.55 3.21
CA ASP A 29 6.57 -24.56 2.58
C ASP A 29 6.14 -23.50 3.60
N LEU A 30 5.59 -23.93 4.74
CA LEU A 30 5.16 -23.05 5.83
C LEU A 30 6.29 -22.16 6.35
N MET A 31 7.47 -22.73 6.64
CA MET A 31 8.61 -21.97 7.13
C MET A 31 9.08 -20.95 6.11
N ALA A 32 9.17 -21.34 4.83
CA ALA A 32 9.66 -20.46 3.77
C ALA A 32 8.72 -19.28 3.55
N VAL A 33 7.42 -19.50 3.41
CA VAL A 33 6.46 -18.41 3.23
C VAL A 33 6.36 -17.54 4.49
N GLY A 34 6.50 -18.13 5.69
CA GLY A 34 6.57 -17.40 6.95
C GLY A 34 7.76 -16.43 6.99
N ILE A 35 8.95 -16.88 6.60
CA ILE A 35 10.15 -16.02 6.50
C ILE A 35 9.95 -14.93 5.45
N CYS A 36 9.48 -15.28 4.25
CA CYS A 36 9.30 -14.33 3.15
C CYS A 36 8.25 -13.28 3.45
N SER A 37 7.14 -13.65 4.10
CA SER A 37 6.07 -12.72 4.48
C SER A 37 6.53 -11.60 5.42
N ILE A 38 7.60 -11.82 6.19
CA ILE A 38 8.17 -10.82 7.10
C ILE A 38 9.32 -10.06 6.42
N LEU A 39 10.25 -10.78 5.79
CA LEU A 39 11.48 -10.18 5.30
C LEU A 39 11.26 -9.36 4.04
N ALA A 40 10.37 -9.78 3.12
CA ALA A 40 10.14 -9.07 1.85
C ALA A 40 9.72 -7.61 2.04
N ALA A 41 8.95 -7.30 3.09
CA ALA A 41 8.56 -5.93 3.44
C ALA A 41 9.74 -5.02 3.82
N LYS A 42 10.90 -5.59 4.17
CA LYS A 42 12.09 -4.85 4.63
C LYS A 42 13.20 -4.75 3.58
N LEU A 43 13.03 -5.42 2.45
CA LEU A 43 14.03 -5.45 1.38
C LEU A 43 13.93 -4.19 0.53
N THR A 44 15.04 -3.83 -0.13
CA THR A 44 15.02 -2.77 -1.15
C THR A 44 14.23 -3.20 -2.37
N ASN A 45 13.79 -2.22 -3.18
CA ASN A 45 13.00 -2.50 -4.38
C ASN A 45 13.76 -3.42 -5.36
N GLU A 46 15.10 -3.29 -5.48
CA GLU A 46 15.93 -4.16 -6.32
C GLU A 46 15.98 -5.60 -5.79
N GLN A 47 16.10 -5.76 -4.47
CA GLN A 47 16.13 -7.07 -3.82
C GLN A 47 14.78 -7.77 -3.96
N THR A 48 13.68 -7.06 -3.72
CA THR A 48 12.32 -7.54 -3.90
C THR A 48 12.06 -7.96 -5.34
N ALA A 49 12.48 -7.16 -6.32
CA ALA A 49 12.36 -7.49 -7.75
C ALA A 49 13.13 -8.76 -8.14
N SER A 50 14.31 -8.98 -7.56
CA SER A 50 15.10 -10.21 -7.75
C SER A 50 14.38 -11.46 -7.19
N LEU A 51 13.72 -11.33 -6.03
CA LEU A 51 12.91 -12.41 -5.44
C LEU A 51 11.57 -12.60 -6.15
N GLY A 52 11.07 -11.58 -6.85
CA GLY A 52 9.87 -11.64 -7.70
C GLY A 52 10.04 -12.42 -9.01
N SER A 53 10.98 -13.35 -9.08
CA SER A 53 11.29 -14.11 -10.30
C SER A 53 10.14 -15.03 -10.74
N ASN A 54 10.13 -15.37 -12.03
CA ASN A 54 9.19 -16.34 -12.61
C ASN A 54 9.12 -17.66 -11.83
N LEU A 55 10.27 -18.14 -11.34
CA LEU A 55 10.39 -19.39 -10.61
C LEU A 55 9.61 -19.36 -9.29
N PHE A 56 9.87 -18.34 -8.48
CA PHE A 56 9.26 -18.20 -7.16
C PHE A 56 7.81 -17.78 -7.25
N MET A 57 7.46 -16.90 -8.19
CA MET A 57 6.07 -16.50 -8.43
C MET A 57 5.20 -17.71 -8.78
N THR A 58 5.68 -18.58 -9.68
CA THR A 58 4.94 -19.80 -10.06
C THR A 58 4.70 -20.70 -8.86
N LYS A 59 5.74 -20.96 -8.04
CA LYS A 59 5.61 -21.81 -6.85
C LYS A 59 4.65 -21.21 -5.81
N LEU A 60 4.70 -19.90 -5.56
CA LEU A 60 3.80 -19.22 -4.63
C LEU A 60 2.34 -19.30 -5.11
N LEU A 61 2.08 -19.07 -6.40
CA LEU A 61 0.73 -19.21 -6.97
C LEU A 61 0.22 -20.66 -6.89
N MET A 62 1.08 -21.65 -7.10
CA MET A 62 0.72 -23.07 -6.92
C MET A 62 0.29 -23.39 -5.48
N LEU A 63 0.93 -22.80 -4.46
CA LEU A 63 0.48 -22.98 -3.07
C LEU A 63 -0.92 -22.42 -2.87
N VAL A 64 -1.21 -21.23 -3.42
CA VAL A 64 -2.55 -20.64 -3.37
C VAL A 64 -3.57 -21.55 -4.07
N GLU A 65 -3.28 -22.03 -5.28
CA GLU A 65 -4.16 -22.94 -6.01
C GLU A 65 -4.40 -24.26 -5.27
N ASN A 66 -3.37 -24.82 -4.63
CA ASN A 66 -3.53 -26.02 -3.82
C ASN A 66 -4.48 -25.79 -2.64
N ARG A 67 -4.40 -24.61 -1.99
CA ARG A 67 -5.30 -24.23 -0.89
C ARG A 67 -6.73 -23.96 -1.33
N ILE A 68 -6.92 -23.45 -2.54
CA ILE A 68 -8.24 -23.39 -3.20
C ILE A 68 -8.80 -24.80 -3.38
N ASN A 69 -8.03 -25.72 -3.98
CA ASN A 69 -8.49 -27.07 -4.29
C ASN A 69 -8.78 -27.92 -3.05
N THR A 70 -8.11 -27.63 -1.94
CA THR A 70 -8.31 -28.31 -0.65
C THR A 70 -9.27 -27.57 0.28
N CYS A 71 -9.85 -26.44 -0.15
CA CYS A 71 -10.72 -25.57 0.63
C CYS A 71 -10.14 -25.21 2.01
N ASN A 72 -8.83 -24.95 2.08
CA ASN A 72 -8.12 -24.72 3.34
C ASN A 72 -7.50 -23.31 3.41
N ALA A 73 -8.10 -22.44 4.22
CA ALA A 73 -7.60 -21.08 4.49
C ALA A 73 -6.64 -21.04 5.69
N ASP A 74 -5.60 -21.89 5.67
CA ASP A 74 -4.63 -22.03 6.75
C ASP A 74 -3.64 -20.86 6.85
N ILE A 75 -2.80 -20.90 7.88
CA ILE A 75 -1.71 -19.93 8.07
C ILE A 75 -0.71 -19.93 6.90
N THR A 76 -0.53 -21.06 6.22
CA THR A 76 0.30 -21.16 5.02
C THR A 76 -0.24 -20.29 3.90
N LEU A 77 -1.55 -20.33 3.65
CA LEU A 77 -2.21 -19.42 2.70
C LEU A 77 -1.99 -17.96 3.10
N GLN A 78 -2.21 -17.62 4.37
CA GLN A 78 -2.04 -16.26 4.87
C GLN A 78 -0.63 -15.73 4.64
N PHE A 79 0.39 -16.53 4.95
CA PHE A 79 1.78 -16.16 4.71
C PHE A 79 2.14 -16.11 3.22
N THR A 80 1.59 -17.01 2.42
CA THR A 80 1.81 -17.01 0.96
C THR A 80 1.28 -15.71 0.34
N LEU A 81 0.06 -15.30 0.71
CA LEU A 81 -0.55 -14.05 0.24
C LEU A 81 0.24 -12.82 0.73
N SER A 82 0.67 -12.79 2.00
CA SER A 82 1.52 -11.72 2.51
C SER A 82 2.88 -11.65 1.79
N ALA A 83 3.48 -12.79 1.45
CA ALA A 83 4.71 -12.83 0.67
C ALA A 83 4.49 -12.29 -0.75
N LEU A 84 3.42 -12.71 -1.43
CA LEU A 84 3.07 -12.20 -2.76
C LEU A 84 2.80 -10.68 -2.75
N TRP A 85 2.05 -10.20 -1.76
CA TRP A 85 1.78 -8.78 -1.58
C TRP A 85 3.09 -7.99 -1.39
N ASN A 86 3.95 -8.42 -0.47
CA ASN A 86 5.22 -7.74 -0.22
C ASN A 86 6.22 -7.83 -1.40
N LEU A 87 6.16 -8.91 -2.20
CA LEU A 87 7.02 -9.07 -3.39
C LEU A 87 6.57 -8.19 -4.57
N THR A 88 5.30 -7.82 -4.62
CA THR A 88 4.74 -6.95 -5.67
C THR A 88 4.81 -5.47 -5.31
N ASP A 89 4.97 -5.15 -4.03
CA ASP A 89 5.07 -3.78 -3.51
C ASP A 89 6.24 -2.99 -4.12
N GLU A 90 5.91 -1.83 -4.70
CA GLU A 90 6.83 -0.95 -5.46
C GLU A 90 7.73 -1.71 -6.47
N SER A 91 7.23 -2.80 -7.07
CA SER A 91 7.99 -3.67 -7.97
C SER A 91 7.25 -3.91 -9.30
N PRO A 92 7.30 -2.96 -10.27
CA PRO A 92 6.57 -3.07 -11.53
C PRO A 92 6.87 -4.35 -12.32
N ASN A 93 8.14 -4.79 -12.31
CA ASN A 93 8.54 -6.04 -12.98
C ASN A 93 7.89 -7.26 -12.32
N THR A 94 7.84 -7.32 -10.98
CA THR A 94 7.22 -8.44 -10.26
C THR A 94 5.71 -8.45 -10.47
N CYS A 95 5.04 -7.28 -10.49
CA CYS A 95 3.64 -7.17 -10.87
C CYS A 95 3.40 -7.71 -12.29
N GLY A 96 4.27 -7.38 -13.26
CA GLY A 96 4.19 -7.91 -14.62
C GLY A 96 4.35 -9.43 -14.70
N ILE A 97 5.28 -10.01 -13.92
CA ILE A 97 5.46 -11.46 -13.80
C ILE A 97 4.22 -12.11 -13.18
N PHE A 98 3.66 -11.52 -12.12
CA PHE A 98 2.42 -11.99 -11.49
C PHE A 98 1.26 -12.05 -12.50
N ILE A 99 1.07 -11.00 -13.30
CA ILE A 99 0.06 -10.97 -14.38
C ILE A 99 0.32 -12.07 -15.41
N THR A 100 1.55 -12.19 -15.90
CA THR A 100 1.93 -13.17 -16.93
C THR A 100 1.75 -14.62 -16.46
N ARG A 101 1.80 -14.86 -15.15
CA ARG A 101 1.58 -16.17 -14.52
C ARG A 101 0.11 -16.44 -14.15
N GLU A 102 -0.82 -15.75 -14.80
CA GLU A 102 -2.27 -15.84 -14.53
C GLU A 102 -2.63 -15.53 -13.06
N GLY A 103 -1.82 -14.75 -12.34
CA GLY A 103 -2.02 -14.48 -10.92
C GLY A 103 -3.40 -13.90 -10.58
N LEU A 104 -3.91 -12.97 -11.40
CA LEU A 104 -5.26 -12.42 -11.21
C LEU A 104 -6.35 -13.49 -11.26
N LYS A 105 -6.23 -14.47 -12.16
CA LYS A 105 -7.19 -15.57 -12.29
C LYS A 105 -7.18 -16.44 -11.03
N VAL A 106 -6.00 -16.69 -10.46
CA VAL A 106 -5.85 -17.42 -9.19
C VAL A 106 -6.49 -16.66 -8.04
N LEU A 107 -6.24 -15.35 -7.92
CA LEU A 107 -6.81 -14.55 -6.83
C LEU A 107 -8.34 -14.40 -6.94
N ILE A 108 -8.89 -14.26 -8.14
CA ILE A 108 -10.35 -14.23 -8.34
C ILE A 108 -10.97 -15.55 -7.90
N LYS A 109 -10.37 -16.70 -8.28
CA LYS A 109 -10.82 -18.01 -7.79
C LYS A 109 -10.74 -18.08 -6.27
N LEU A 110 -9.68 -17.55 -5.68
CA LEU A 110 -9.48 -17.56 -4.22
C LEU A 110 -10.60 -16.82 -3.48
N LEU A 111 -10.95 -15.62 -3.93
CA LEU A 111 -12.05 -14.84 -3.34
C LEU A 111 -13.39 -15.59 -3.42
N ASN A 112 -13.67 -16.22 -4.56
CA ASN A 112 -14.89 -17.01 -4.74
C ASN A 112 -14.92 -18.28 -3.86
N SER A 113 -13.74 -18.85 -3.54
CA SER A 113 -13.63 -20.04 -2.69
C SER A 113 -13.71 -19.76 -1.20
N PHE A 114 -13.39 -18.53 -0.78
CA PHE A 114 -13.40 -18.10 0.61
C PHE A 114 -14.17 -16.78 0.77
N PRO A 115 -15.49 -16.77 0.46
CA PRO A 115 -16.31 -15.58 0.69
C PRO A 115 -16.29 -15.22 2.17
N ASP A 116 -16.39 -13.92 2.47
CA ASP A 116 -16.42 -13.35 3.82
C ASP A 116 -15.16 -13.59 4.67
N ASN A 117 -14.07 -14.11 4.09
CA ASN A 117 -12.78 -14.21 4.78
C ASN A 117 -12.00 -12.90 4.63
N THR A 118 -12.30 -11.94 5.51
CA THR A 118 -11.72 -10.59 5.51
C THR A 118 -10.18 -10.59 5.47
N SER A 119 -9.52 -11.57 6.09
CA SER A 119 -8.05 -11.66 6.07
C SER A 119 -7.52 -12.03 4.69
N VAL A 120 -8.21 -12.93 3.98
CA VAL A 120 -7.90 -13.28 2.59
C VAL A 120 -8.22 -12.09 1.69
N GLU A 121 -9.41 -11.51 1.82
CA GLU A 121 -9.86 -10.36 1.01
C GLU A 121 -8.87 -9.20 1.09
N THR A 122 -8.50 -8.79 2.30
CA THR A 122 -7.57 -7.66 2.52
C THR A 122 -6.22 -7.90 1.85
N LYS A 123 -5.67 -9.13 1.93
CA LYS A 123 -4.37 -9.45 1.31
C LYS A 123 -4.46 -9.53 -0.22
N VAL A 124 -5.56 -10.07 -0.73
CA VAL A 124 -5.82 -10.13 -2.18
C VAL A 124 -5.96 -8.72 -2.75
N LEU A 125 -6.79 -7.89 -2.12
CA LEU A 125 -6.98 -6.51 -2.55
C LEU A 125 -5.71 -5.67 -2.39
N GLY A 126 -4.95 -5.86 -1.31
CA GLY A 126 -3.63 -5.23 -1.14
C GLY A 126 -2.66 -5.56 -2.28
N LEU A 127 -2.58 -6.83 -2.68
CA LEU A 127 -1.78 -7.24 -3.84
C LEU A 127 -2.30 -6.62 -5.15
N ILE A 128 -3.62 -6.64 -5.38
CA ILE A 128 -4.22 -6.04 -6.59
C ILE A 128 -3.98 -4.51 -6.61
N ASN A 129 -3.96 -3.84 -5.46
CA ASN A 129 -3.63 -2.42 -5.36
C ASN A 129 -2.22 -2.14 -5.88
N ASN A 130 -1.23 -2.94 -5.48
CA ASN A 130 0.15 -2.81 -6.00
C ASN A 130 0.22 -3.00 -7.52
N VAL A 131 -0.65 -3.84 -8.10
CA VAL A 131 -0.77 -3.97 -9.56
C VAL A 131 -1.41 -2.73 -10.17
N ALA A 132 -2.44 -2.15 -9.53
CA ALA A 132 -3.14 -0.96 -10.00
C ALA A 132 -2.26 0.30 -9.98
N GLU A 133 -1.31 0.37 -9.06
CA GLU A 133 -0.32 1.44 -8.99
C GLU A 133 0.51 1.53 -10.28
N VAL A 134 0.79 0.39 -10.93
CA VAL A 134 1.59 0.29 -12.16
C VAL A 134 0.76 0.68 -13.40
N PRO A 135 1.00 1.85 -14.04
CA PRO A 135 0.09 2.40 -15.06
C PRO A 135 -0.19 1.46 -16.23
N MET A 136 0.87 0.83 -16.77
CA MET A 136 0.78 -0.09 -17.91
C MET A 136 0.01 -1.40 -17.61
N LEU A 137 -0.21 -1.74 -16.33
CA LEU A 137 -0.95 -2.96 -15.93
C LEU A 137 -2.41 -2.69 -15.60
N ARG A 138 -2.84 -1.42 -15.48
CA ARG A 138 -4.25 -1.07 -15.17
C ARG A 138 -5.24 -1.64 -16.19
N ILE A 139 -4.82 -1.75 -17.47
CA ILE A 139 -5.66 -2.34 -18.53
C ILE A 139 -6.03 -3.82 -18.25
N GLU A 140 -5.19 -4.53 -17.50
CA GLU A 140 -5.45 -5.92 -17.09
C GLU A 140 -6.50 -6.01 -15.98
N LEU A 141 -6.66 -4.94 -15.19
CA LEU A 141 -7.64 -4.81 -14.12
C LEU A 141 -8.97 -4.24 -14.59
N LEU A 142 -9.00 -3.48 -15.70
CA LEU A 142 -10.21 -2.98 -16.34
C LEU A 142 -10.99 -4.12 -17.04
N ARG A 143 -11.53 -5.04 -16.23
CA ARG A 143 -12.33 -6.19 -16.65
C ARG A 143 -13.58 -6.24 -15.78
N SER A 144 -14.72 -6.61 -16.38
CA SER A 144 -16.01 -6.62 -15.69
C SER A 144 -16.01 -7.39 -14.35
N PRO A 145 -15.42 -8.60 -14.22
CA PRO A 145 -15.38 -9.30 -12.94
C PRO A 145 -14.64 -8.54 -11.83
N ILE A 146 -13.56 -7.84 -12.19
CA ILE A 146 -12.76 -7.07 -11.23
C ILE A 146 -13.51 -5.80 -10.84
N VAL A 147 -14.04 -5.05 -11.80
CA VAL A 147 -14.81 -3.83 -11.50
C VAL A 147 -16.05 -4.15 -10.67
N SER A 148 -16.79 -5.21 -10.99
CA SER A 148 -17.93 -5.64 -10.19
C SER A 148 -17.53 -6.00 -8.75
N LEU A 149 -16.43 -6.73 -8.58
CA LEU A 149 -15.87 -7.04 -7.26
C LEU A 149 -15.54 -5.75 -6.49
N LEU A 150 -14.87 -4.78 -7.11
CA LEU A 150 -14.51 -3.52 -6.43
C LEU A 150 -15.74 -2.75 -5.96
N ARG A 151 -16.77 -2.66 -6.80
CA ARG A 151 -18.04 -1.99 -6.45
C ARG A 151 -18.75 -2.64 -5.27
N GLU A 152 -18.69 -3.97 -5.17
CA GLU A 152 -19.20 -4.71 -4.02
C GLU A 152 -18.34 -4.44 -2.78
N GLN A 153 -17.02 -4.53 -2.90
CA GLN A 153 -16.09 -4.39 -1.78
C GLN A 153 -15.97 -2.96 -1.24
N LEU A 154 -16.28 -1.94 -2.06
CA LEU A 154 -16.45 -0.55 -1.61
C LEU A 154 -17.53 -0.41 -0.53
N LYS A 155 -18.52 -1.32 -0.50
CA LYS A 155 -19.64 -1.33 0.44
C LYS A 155 -19.36 -2.16 1.69
N SER A 156 -18.17 -2.73 1.81
CA SER A 156 -17.79 -3.58 2.94
C SER A 156 -17.79 -2.79 4.25
N GLU A 157 -18.41 -3.36 5.29
CA GLU A 157 -18.36 -2.84 6.67
C GLU A 157 -16.93 -2.95 7.26
N HIS A 158 -16.07 -3.78 6.67
CA HIS A 158 -14.68 -3.89 7.04
C HIS A 158 -13.82 -2.84 6.33
N ILE A 159 -13.48 -1.77 7.06
CA ILE A 159 -12.71 -0.65 6.50
C ILE A 159 -11.42 -1.06 5.80
N ALA A 160 -10.70 -2.08 6.28
CA ALA A 160 -9.48 -2.55 5.62
C ALA A 160 -9.75 -3.07 4.19
N VAL A 161 -10.91 -3.68 3.97
CA VAL A 161 -11.34 -4.21 2.67
C VAL A 161 -11.79 -3.07 1.75
N SER A 162 -12.69 -2.21 2.22
CA SER A 162 -13.17 -1.06 1.43
C SER A 162 -12.06 -0.05 1.14
N TYR A 163 -11.08 0.10 2.02
CA TYR A 163 -9.88 0.92 1.80
C TYR A 163 -9.08 0.49 0.58
N PHE A 164 -8.76 -0.81 0.46
CA PHE A 164 -8.02 -1.30 -0.71
C PHE A 164 -8.88 -1.31 -1.97
N ALA A 165 -10.18 -1.64 -1.86
CA ALA A 165 -11.09 -1.54 -2.99
C ALA A 165 -11.15 -0.10 -3.55
N ALA A 166 -11.19 0.90 -2.67
CA ALA A 166 -11.14 2.31 -3.03
C ALA A 166 -9.80 2.71 -3.68
N GLY A 167 -8.67 2.21 -3.17
CA GLY A 167 -7.36 2.48 -3.77
C GLY A 167 -7.22 1.95 -5.18
N ILE A 168 -7.62 0.68 -5.40
CA ILE A 168 -7.66 0.09 -6.73
C ILE A 168 -8.58 0.93 -7.62
N SER A 169 -9.78 1.26 -7.14
CA SER A 169 -10.75 2.07 -7.89
C SER A 169 -10.20 3.44 -8.27
N ALA A 170 -9.51 4.13 -7.36
CA ALA A 170 -8.87 5.42 -7.63
C ALA A 170 -7.79 5.30 -8.72
N HIS A 171 -6.94 4.27 -8.66
CA HIS A 171 -5.94 4.01 -9.70
C HIS A 171 -6.57 3.67 -11.05
N LEU A 172 -7.67 2.91 -11.08
CA LEU A 172 -8.40 2.63 -12.32
C LEU A 172 -9.06 3.88 -12.88
N LEU A 173 -9.70 4.70 -12.07
CA LEU A 173 -10.31 5.98 -12.50
C LEU A 173 -9.26 6.99 -13.00
N CYS A 174 -8.03 6.89 -12.50
CA CYS A 174 -6.87 7.65 -12.96
C CYS A 174 -6.19 7.03 -14.22
N ALA A 175 -6.66 5.89 -14.73
CA ALA A 175 -6.16 5.33 -15.99
C ALA A 175 -6.59 6.18 -17.19
N ASP A 176 -5.83 6.09 -18.28
CA ASP A 176 -6.11 6.85 -19.50
C ASP A 176 -7.55 6.62 -19.99
N LYS A 177 -8.20 7.69 -20.47
CA LYS A 177 -9.57 7.62 -21.00
C LYS A 177 -9.69 6.60 -22.13
N ASP A 178 -8.64 6.42 -22.92
CA ASP A 178 -8.55 5.40 -23.97
C ASP A 178 -8.59 3.97 -23.42
N ALA A 179 -7.98 3.72 -22.26
CA ALA A 179 -8.00 2.41 -21.60
C ALA A 179 -9.42 2.01 -21.19
N TRP A 180 -10.21 2.98 -20.71
CA TRP A 180 -11.64 2.79 -20.43
C TRP A 180 -12.47 2.66 -21.72
N ALA A 181 -12.18 3.45 -22.75
CA ALA A 181 -12.92 3.43 -24.01
C ALA A 181 -12.83 2.07 -24.73
N VAL A 182 -11.68 1.39 -24.64
CA VAL A 182 -11.48 0.04 -25.20
C VAL A 182 -12.35 -1.00 -24.46
N ARG A 183 -12.66 -0.77 -23.18
CA ARG A 183 -13.44 -1.67 -22.33
C ARG A 183 -14.91 -1.23 -22.29
N LYS A 184 -15.60 -1.49 -23.40
CA LYS A 184 -17.03 -1.19 -23.56
C LYS A 184 -17.86 -1.68 -22.37
N ASN A 185 -18.79 -0.84 -21.91
CA ASN A 185 -19.78 -1.14 -20.86
C ASN A 185 -19.24 -1.30 -19.44
N LEU A 186 -18.05 -0.78 -19.13
CA LEU A 186 -17.65 -0.64 -17.72
C LEU A 186 -18.30 0.60 -17.07
N PRO A 187 -18.76 0.50 -15.81
CA PRO A 187 -19.52 1.55 -15.13
C PRO A 187 -18.60 2.62 -14.53
N TYR A 188 -17.97 3.45 -15.38
CA TYR A 188 -17.00 4.47 -14.93
C TYR A 188 -17.63 5.48 -13.97
N GLN A 189 -18.81 6.01 -14.29
CA GLN A 189 -19.45 7.05 -13.47
C GLN A 189 -19.93 6.49 -12.15
N GLU A 190 -20.53 5.30 -12.16
CA GLU A 190 -21.01 4.65 -10.94
C GLU A 190 -19.84 4.30 -10.02
N LEU A 191 -18.73 3.78 -10.56
CA LEU A 191 -17.52 3.50 -9.76
C LEU A 191 -16.95 4.78 -9.14
N ARG A 192 -16.97 5.89 -9.90
CA ARG A 192 -16.53 7.20 -9.41
C ARG A 192 -17.40 7.71 -8.27
N GLU A 193 -18.72 7.61 -8.41
CA GLU A 193 -19.68 8.04 -7.39
C GLU A 193 -19.53 7.18 -6.13
N GLU A 194 -19.53 5.85 -6.28
CA GLU A 194 -19.37 4.89 -5.19
C GLU A 194 -18.03 5.07 -4.45
N LEU A 195 -16.94 5.40 -5.15
CA LEU A 195 -15.66 5.74 -4.51
C LEU A 195 -15.80 6.95 -3.58
N GLY A 196 -16.43 8.03 -4.06
CA GLY A 196 -16.63 9.25 -3.27
C GLY A 196 -17.51 8.99 -2.05
N GLU A 197 -18.62 8.27 -2.24
CA GLU A 197 -19.54 7.90 -1.15
C GLU A 197 -18.85 7.05 -0.08
N ALA A 198 -18.08 6.03 -0.50
CA ALA A 198 -17.36 5.16 0.42
C ALA A 198 -16.37 5.96 1.28
N VAL A 199 -15.47 6.73 0.67
CA VAL A 199 -14.43 7.47 1.42
C VAL A 199 -15.03 8.49 2.39
N MET A 200 -16.11 9.17 1.98
CA MET A 200 -16.80 10.14 2.85
C MET A 200 -17.57 9.50 4.01
N SER A 201 -17.95 8.23 3.90
CA SER A 201 -18.68 7.51 4.94
C SER A 201 -17.81 6.97 6.07
N TRP A 202 -16.49 6.92 5.87
CA TRP A 202 -15.58 6.28 6.81
C TRP A 202 -15.32 7.12 8.05
N GLU A 203 -15.43 6.48 9.21
CA GLU A 203 -14.84 7.00 10.44
C GLU A 203 -13.34 6.71 10.47
N SER A 204 -12.56 7.62 11.06
CA SER A 204 -11.11 7.44 11.17
C SER A 204 -10.79 6.20 12.03
N PRO A 205 -10.16 5.15 11.49
CA PRO A 205 -9.86 3.93 12.24
C PRO A 205 -8.94 4.23 13.43
N LYS A 206 -9.08 3.49 14.53
CA LYS A 206 -8.24 3.67 15.73
C LYS A 206 -6.81 3.19 15.52
N ASP A 207 -6.66 2.05 14.84
CA ASP A 207 -5.39 1.40 14.59
C ASP A 207 -4.82 1.79 13.21
N GLU A 208 -3.50 1.66 13.06
CA GLU A 208 -2.83 1.77 11.76
C GLU A 208 -3.20 0.56 10.90
N MET A 209 -3.83 0.80 9.74
CA MET A 209 -4.30 -0.28 8.86
C MET A 209 -3.22 -0.79 7.90
N VAL A 210 -2.35 0.11 7.45
CA VAL A 210 -1.37 -0.12 6.39
C VAL A 210 -0.17 0.77 6.62
N ALA A 211 0.99 0.30 6.20
CA ALA A 211 2.23 1.06 6.22
C ALA A 211 2.76 1.29 4.82
N TYR A 212 3.32 2.48 4.57
CA TYR A 212 3.88 2.87 3.28
C TYR A 212 5.40 2.99 3.34
N LYS A 213 6.09 2.48 2.31
CA LYS A 213 7.54 2.66 2.11
C LYS A 213 7.84 4.03 1.52
N SER A 214 6.99 4.49 0.60
CA SER A 214 7.00 5.81 0.00
C SER A 214 5.56 6.29 -0.26
N PHE A 215 5.40 7.59 -0.52
CA PHE A 215 4.14 8.17 -0.99
C PHE A 215 4.12 8.41 -2.50
N HIS A 216 5.12 7.93 -3.24
CA HIS A 216 5.19 8.05 -4.69
C HIS A 216 3.95 7.51 -5.41
N PRO A 217 3.34 6.37 -4.98
CA PRO A 217 2.13 5.86 -5.63
C PRO A 217 0.93 6.82 -5.56
N PHE A 218 0.89 7.72 -4.58
CA PHE A 218 -0.19 8.70 -4.43
C PHE A 218 -0.03 9.92 -5.34
N LEU A 219 1.19 10.27 -5.78
CA LEU A 219 1.44 11.49 -6.55
C LEU A 219 0.60 11.58 -7.82
N PRO A 220 0.51 10.54 -8.68
CA PRO A 220 -0.35 10.60 -9.87
C PRO A 220 -1.81 10.89 -9.53
N LEU A 221 -2.31 10.36 -8.41
CA LEU A 221 -3.69 10.53 -7.97
C LEU A 221 -3.96 11.95 -7.47
N LEU A 222 -3.04 12.50 -6.68
CA LEU A 222 -3.12 13.89 -6.22
C LEU A 222 -3.07 14.90 -7.37
N HIS A 223 -2.33 14.59 -8.44
CA HIS A 223 -2.28 15.41 -9.65
C HIS A 223 -3.52 15.27 -10.55
N TYR A 224 -4.40 14.30 -10.31
CA TYR A 224 -5.52 14.01 -11.21
C TYR A 224 -6.76 14.87 -10.91
N SER A 225 -6.71 16.13 -11.36
CA SER A 225 -7.77 17.14 -11.12
C SER A 225 -9.10 16.86 -11.83
N ASP A 226 -9.11 16.02 -12.86
CA ASP A 226 -10.33 15.63 -13.59
C ASP A 226 -11.33 14.85 -12.72
N CYS A 227 -10.86 14.23 -11.63
CA CYS A 227 -11.69 13.42 -10.74
C CYS A 227 -11.35 13.67 -9.26
N PRO A 228 -12.03 14.63 -8.61
CA PRO A 228 -11.81 14.95 -7.20
C PRO A 228 -11.99 13.76 -6.23
N GLN A 229 -12.81 12.76 -6.58
CA GLN A 229 -12.95 11.53 -5.78
C GLN A 229 -11.66 10.70 -5.71
N VAL A 230 -10.84 10.74 -6.76
CA VAL A 230 -9.51 10.11 -6.77
C VAL A 230 -8.57 10.85 -5.82
N GLN A 231 -8.57 12.18 -5.86
CA GLN A 231 -7.79 13.01 -4.95
C GLN A 231 -8.24 12.83 -3.49
N LEU A 232 -9.55 12.72 -3.26
CA LEU A 232 -10.15 12.47 -1.94
C LEU A 232 -9.60 11.19 -1.31
N TRP A 233 -9.59 10.07 -2.04
CA TRP A 233 -9.02 8.81 -1.52
C TRP A 233 -7.53 8.99 -1.14
N ALA A 234 -6.74 9.58 -2.04
CA ALA A 234 -5.31 9.77 -1.81
C ALA A 234 -5.04 10.65 -0.57
N LEU A 235 -5.77 11.76 -0.44
CA LEU A 235 -5.66 12.67 0.69
C LEU A 235 -6.12 12.02 2.00
N TRP A 236 -7.22 11.27 1.98
CA TRP A 236 -7.71 10.53 3.15
C TRP A 236 -6.67 9.51 3.62
N ALA A 237 -6.11 8.73 2.69
CA ALA A 237 -5.09 7.71 2.97
C ALA A 237 -3.84 8.31 3.60
N LEU A 238 -3.30 9.38 2.99
CA LEU A 238 -2.15 10.11 3.54
C LEU A 238 -2.43 10.68 4.92
N HIS A 239 -3.62 11.28 5.11
CA HIS A 239 -4.02 11.83 6.39
C HIS A 239 -4.11 10.74 7.46
N HIS A 240 -4.76 9.61 7.15
CA HIS A 240 -4.91 8.47 8.07
C HIS A 240 -3.55 8.02 8.62
N VAL A 241 -2.60 7.66 7.75
CA VAL A 241 -1.30 7.13 8.21
C VAL A 241 -0.46 8.20 8.90
N THR A 242 -0.54 9.46 8.45
CA THR A 242 0.23 10.57 9.03
C THR A 242 -0.25 10.94 10.43
N VAL A 243 -1.56 10.93 10.69
CA VAL A 243 -2.09 11.14 12.04
C VAL A 243 -1.63 10.04 13.00
N LYS A 244 -1.56 8.79 12.53
CA LYS A 244 -1.14 7.65 13.38
C LYS A 244 0.34 7.67 13.70
N ASN A 245 1.18 8.11 12.76
CA ASN A 245 2.63 8.09 12.94
C ASN A 245 3.31 9.30 12.28
N SER A 246 3.01 10.50 12.78
CA SER A 246 3.51 11.76 12.24
C SER A 246 5.04 11.83 12.20
N LYS A 247 5.72 11.28 13.21
CA LYS A 247 7.19 11.25 13.28
C LYS A 247 7.82 10.44 12.15
N TYR A 248 7.14 9.40 11.66
CA TYR A 248 7.61 8.60 10.53
C TYR A 248 7.18 9.20 9.19
N TYR A 249 5.92 9.61 9.05
CA TYR A 249 5.36 10.02 7.76
C TYR A 249 5.51 11.51 7.43
N CYS A 250 5.56 12.44 8.39
CA CYS A 250 5.80 13.86 8.07
C CYS A 250 7.16 14.10 7.37
N PRO A 251 8.29 13.48 7.81
CA PRO A 251 9.54 13.54 7.06
C PRO A 251 9.41 13.02 5.62
N MET A 252 8.62 11.96 5.42
CA MET A 252 8.37 11.37 4.11
C MET A 252 7.58 12.33 3.22
N LEU A 253 6.49 12.94 3.72
CA LEU A 253 5.73 13.98 3.02
C LEU A 253 6.65 15.12 2.56
N ILE A 254 7.50 15.63 3.44
CA ILE A 254 8.40 16.75 3.15
C ILE A 254 9.44 16.36 2.09
N ARG A 255 10.08 15.19 2.25
CA ARG A 255 11.11 14.69 1.33
C ARG A 255 10.57 14.48 -0.08
N GLU A 256 9.31 14.09 -0.20
CA GLU A 256 8.64 13.80 -1.46
C GLU A 256 7.85 15.01 -2.01
N GLU A 257 8.12 16.21 -1.47
CA GLU A 257 7.59 17.50 -1.94
C GLU A 257 6.05 17.60 -1.96
N ILE A 258 5.37 16.73 -1.20
CA ILE A 258 3.91 16.70 -1.11
C ILE A 258 3.31 17.99 -0.53
N PRO A 259 3.91 18.68 0.47
CA PRO A 259 3.35 19.93 1.01
C PRO A 259 3.03 21.00 -0.05
N SER A 260 3.90 21.20 -1.05
CA SER A 260 3.65 22.18 -2.12
C SER A 260 2.51 21.75 -3.05
N LEU A 261 2.28 20.44 -3.19
CA LEU A 261 1.10 19.93 -3.88
C LEU A 261 -0.17 20.14 -3.05
N LEU A 262 -0.11 19.93 -1.74
CA LEU A 262 -1.23 20.19 -0.83
C LEU A 262 -1.62 21.67 -0.79
N GLU A 263 -0.65 22.59 -0.80
CA GLU A 263 -0.90 24.04 -0.88
C GLU A 263 -1.69 24.39 -2.15
N ARG A 264 -1.29 23.86 -3.32
CA ARG A 264 -2.04 24.05 -4.56
C ARG A 264 -3.44 23.45 -4.50
N LEU A 265 -3.58 22.23 -3.98
CA LEU A 265 -4.89 21.61 -3.82
C LEU A 265 -5.78 22.40 -2.87
N TYR A 266 -5.22 22.98 -1.81
CA TYR A 266 -5.95 23.83 -0.88
C TYR A 266 -6.46 25.12 -1.55
N GLU A 267 -5.64 25.76 -2.39
CA GLU A 267 -5.97 27.03 -3.06
C GLU A 267 -6.88 26.86 -4.30
N GLU A 268 -6.68 25.81 -5.08
CA GLU A 268 -7.33 25.61 -6.39
C GLU A 268 -8.64 24.81 -6.29
N SER A 269 -8.97 24.23 -5.13
CA SER A 269 -10.17 23.41 -4.97
C SER A 269 -11.45 24.22 -5.20
N SER A 270 -12.28 23.71 -6.13
CA SER A 270 -13.62 24.25 -6.36
C SER A 270 -14.54 24.05 -5.15
N SER A 271 -15.57 24.89 -4.99
CA SER A 271 -16.58 24.73 -3.92
C SER A 271 -17.29 23.37 -3.98
N SER A 272 -17.45 22.76 -5.17
CA SER A 272 -18.00 21.42 -5.35
C SER A 272 -17.09 20.27 -4.88
N ALA A 273 -15.83 20.58 -4.55
CA ALA A 273 -14.83 19.63 -4.08
C ALA A 273 -14.17 20.12 -2.77
N ALA A 274 -14.93 20.81 -1.91
CA ALA A 274 -14.41 21.40 -0.67
C ALA A 274 -13.69 20.41 0.26
N TYR A 275 -14.06 19.12 0.21
CA TYR A 275 -13.36 18.05 0.94
C TYR A 275 -11.88 17.92 0.54
N VAL A 276 -11.51 18.22 -0.71
CA VAL A 276 -10.12 18.17 -1.17
C VAL A 276 -9.30 19.23 -0.43
N SER A 277 -9.78 20.48 -0.40
CA SER A 277 -9.14 21.53 0.40
C SER A 277 -9.13 21.23 1.89
N GLU A 278 -10.20 20.61 2.42
CA GLU A 278 -10.27 20.25 3.85
C GLU A 278 -9.16 19.26 4.24
N PHE A 279 -9.05 18.12 3.53
CA PHE A 279 -8.00 17.15 3.81
C PHE A 279 -6.59 17.68 3.52
N ALA A 280 -6.42 18.48 2.47
CA ALA A 280 -5.15 19.13 2.19
C ALA A 280 -4.72 20.04 3.35
N GLY A 281 -5.65 20.84 3.89
CA GLY A 281 -5.42 21.69 5.05
C GLY A 281 -5.06 20.89 6.31
N MET A 282 -5.75 19.77 6.58
CA MET A 282 -5.44 18.90 7.71
C MET A 282 -4.02 18.32 7.63
N LEU A 283 -3.60 17.86 6.45
CA LEU A 283 -2.24 17.36 6.24
C LEU A 283 -1.17 18.46 6.38
N LEU A 284 -1.43 19.66 5.84
CA LEU A 284 -0.54 20.80 6.00
C LEU A 284 -0.35 21.18 7.47
N GLU A 285 -1.43 21.12 8.26
CA GLU A 285 -1.37 21.36 9.70
C GLU A 285 -0.52 20.31 10.43
N LEU A 286 -0.64 19.02 10.08
CA LEU A 286 0.23 17.96 10.64
C LEU A 286 1.71 18.21 10.33
N VAL A 287 2.02 18.61 9.10
CA VAL A 287 3.39 18.96 8.69
C VAL A 287 3.89 20.19 9.45
N ARG A 288 3.03 21.21 9.65
CA ARG A 288 3.37 22.41 10.40
C ARG A 288 3.67 22.10 11.87
N GLN A 289 2.83 21.31 12.53
CA GLN A 289 3.02 20.87 13.91
C GLN A 289 4.33 20.08 14.06
N TYR A 290 4.58 19.12 13.15
CA TYR A 290 5.83 18.37 13.14
C TYR A 290 7.08 19.28 13.03
N LYS A 291 7.05 20.28 12.14
CA LYS A 291 8.17 21.24 11.99
C LYS A 291 8.40 22.06 13.26
N LEU A 292 7.34 22.49 13.94
CA LEU A 292 7.46 23.23 15.20
C LEU A 292 8.07 22.37 16.31
N GLU A 293 7.63 21.13 16.45
CA GLU A 293 8.19 20.19 17.43
C GLU A 293 9.69 19.94 17.20
N GLN A 294 10.13 19.82 15.94
CA GLN A 294 11.56 19.66 15.62
C GLN A 294 12.38 20.91 15.98
N CYS A 295 11.86 22.11 15.69
CA CYS A 295 12.53 23.37 16.06
C CYS A 295 12.72 23.51 17.57
N ASP A 296 11.73 23.13 18.38
CA ASP A 296 11.83 23.17 19.84
C ASP A 296 12.87 22.18 20.39
N VAL A 297 12.97 20.99 19.79
CA VAL A 297 14.00 20.00 20.14
C VAL A 297 15.40 20.50 19.79
N ASP A 298 15.58 21.13 18.63
CA ASP A 298 16.86 21.72 18.22
C ASP A 298 17.26 22.88 19.15
N ALA A 299 16.32 23.76 19.50
CA ALA A 299 16.56 24.86 20.43
C ALA A 299 16.93 24.37 21.84
N ALA A 300 16.26 23.33 22.35
CA ALA A 300 16.58 22.71 23.63
C ALA A 300 17.97 22.04 23.61
N THR A 301 18.30 21.33 22.53
CA THR A 301 19.59 20.66 22.35
C THR A 301 20.74 21.67 22.30
N VAL A 302 20.58 22.77 21.54
CA VAL A 302 21.53 23.87 21.49
C VAL A 302 21.72 24.46 22.89
N THR A 303 20.64 24.73 23.62
CA THR A 303 20.71 25.29 24.99
C THR A 303 21.49 24.38 25.95
N LEU A 304 21.26 23.07 25.90
CA LEU A 304 21.98 22.08 26.71
C LEU A 304 23.48 22.01 26.37
N VAL A 305 23.84 22.10 25.08
CA VAL A 305 25.24 22.15 24.64
C VAL A 305 25.93 23.44 25.13
N TRP A 306 25.24 24.58 25.06
CA TRP A 306 25.76 25.86 25.58
C TRP A 306 25.95 25.83 27.10
N GLN A 307 25.01 25.28 27.87
CA GLN A 307 25.13 25.12 29.32
C GLN A 307 26.30 24.19 29.69
N SER A 308 26.47 23.08 28.96
CA SER A 308 27.56 22.13 29.15
C SER A 308 28.94 22.75 28.85
N LYS A 309 29.05 23.57 27.80
CA LYS A 309 30.29 24.32 27.48
C LYS A 309 30.62 25.36 28.55
N ARG A 310 29.63 26.10 29.07
CA ARG A 310 29.83 27.06 30.18
C ARG A 310 30.29 26.39 31.48
N GLN A 311 29.74 25.21 31.82
CA GLN A 311 30.18 24.47 32.99
C GLN A 311 31.62 23.94 32.86
N ARG A 312 32.05 23.54 31.66
CA ARG A 312 33.45 23.12 31.40
C ARG A 312 34.43 24.28 31.51
N GLN A 313 34.07 25.46 31.00
CA GLN A 313 34.93 26.67 31.11
C GLN A 313 35.07 27.16 32.56
N ARG A 314 34.00 27.06 33.38
CA ARG A 314 34.05 27.42 34.81
C ARG A 314 34.84 26.44 35.69
N LYS A 315 35.13 25.23 35.21
CA LYS A 315 35.98 24.24 35.92
C LYS A 315 37.47 24.32 35.54
N GLN A 316 37.84 25.19 34.60
CA GLN A 316 39.21 25.39 34.12
C GLN A 316 39.81 26.74 34.57
N GLN A 317 39.09 27.52 35.37
CA GLN A 317 39.59 28.67 36.14
C GLN A 317 39.65 28.28 37.61
#